data_AF-A0A8H4R3F1-F1
#
_entry.id   AF-A0A8H4R3F1-F1
#
_cell.length_a   1.000
_cell.length_b   1.000
_cell.length_c   1.000
_cell.angle_alpha   90.00
_cell.angle_beta   90.00
_cell.angle_gamma   90.00
#
_symmetry.space_group_name_H-M   'P 1'
#
loop_
_entity.id
_entity.type
_entity.pdbx_description
1 polymer ?
#
loop_
_entity_poly.entity_id
_entity_poly.type
_entity_poly.pdbx_seq_one_letter_code
_entity_poly.pdbx_strand_id
1 'polypeptide(L)'
;MPTLIILKLVPTQPALPAQFKKALDGLEITAYDLTVQDSSKGFILGVARGVADSTTVNIVGETNPRLDQSIPALDKSIIQDVATLPEEIFPGSTATAPVSGETSVATAVVIVKPLNPHPGGPSLDVRFEFKRKGLSIPDTTVEYNIPTVSQDLVTDSSAYAGLPISAYFSLPVDLMGLASNTPFIQLDPNGIPPLFSQLQNSIDLILAQDHPTADLPQKSLLEARDSPLTAAQCLQVASEIIWNRSLYPIPVPASDIHLMYTTRVDTNGVPLAVDPNIDQCTKAA
;
A
#
# COMPACT_ATOMS: atom_id res chain seq x y z
N MET A 1 -11.64 1.89 -27.02
CA MET A 1 -11.60 1.13 -25.76
C MET A 1 -10.58 1.80 -24.85
N PRO A 2 -10.92 2.10 -23.58
CA PRO A 2 -9.96 2.67 -22.66
C PRO A 2 -8.83 1.69 -22.34
N THR A 3 -7.67 2.25 -21.96
CA THR A 3 -6.53 1.50 -21.45
C THR A 3 -6.61 1.51 -19.93
N LEU A 4 -6.36 0.37 -19.29
CA LEU A 4 -6.46 0.16 -17.84
C LEU A 4 -5.10 -0.26 -17.30
N ILE A 5 -4.74 0.29 -16.15
CA ILE A 5 -3.69 -0.19 -15.26
C ILE A 5 -4.38 -0.88 -14.08
N ILE A 6 -4.02 -2.13 -13.82
CA ILE A 6 -4.63 -2.97 -12.78
C ILE A 6 -3.61 -3.12 -11.65
N LEU A 7 -3.90 -2.49 -10.51
CA LEU A 7 -3.07 -2.58 -9.32
C LEU A 7 -3.63 -3.58 -8.34
N LYS A 8 -2.80 -4.52 -7.90
CA LYS A 8 -3.15 -5.44 -6.82
C LYS A 8 -2.68 -4.87 -5.48
N LEU A 9 -3.63 -4.54 -4.61
CA LEU A 9 -3.38 -4.02 -3.28
C LEU A 9 -3.41 -5.18 -2.27
N VAL A 10 -2.32 -5.34 -1.53
CA VAL A 10 -2.17 -6.34 -0.47
C VAL A 10 -1.80 -5.66 0.85
N PRO A 11 -2.19 -6.16 2.02
CA PRO A 11 -1.81 -5.56 3.28
C PRO A 11 -0.34 -5.82 3.57
N THR A 12 0.33 -4.90 4.28
CA THR A 12 1.72 -5.08 4.74
C THR A 12 1.91 -6.20 5.77
N GLN A 13 0.82 -6.69 6.35
CA GLN A 13 0.77 -7.81 7.29
C GLN A 13 -0.56 -8.55 7.16
N PRO A 14 -0.66 -9.83 7.59
CA PRO A 14 -1.94 -10.53 7.65
C PRO A 14 -2.99 -9.71 8.40
N ALA A 15 -4.15 -9.53 7.78
CA ALA A 15 -5.26 -8.74 8.32
C ALA A 15 -6.58 -9.39 8.00
N LEU A 16 -7.63 -9.05 8.76
CA LEU A 16 -8.99 -9.47 8.45
C LEU A 16 -9.55 -8.66 7.27
N PRO A 17 -10.43 -9.23 6.42
CA PRO A 17 -11.01 -8.51 5.28
C PRO A 17 -11.69 -7.20 5.68
N ALA A 18 -12.42 -7.20 6.80
CA ALA A 18 -13.07 -6.01 7.33
C ALA A 18 -12.08 -4.93 7.79
N GLN A 19 -10.90 -5.32 8.29
CA GLN A 19 -9.84 -4.37 8.65
C GLN A 19 -9.19 -3.80 7.38
N PHE A 20 -8.92 -4.64 6.39
CA PHE A 20 -8.36 -4.19 5.12
C PHE A 20 -9.32 -3.24 4.39
N LYS A 21 -10.62 -3.51 4.40
CA LYS A 21 -11.65 -2.61 3.86
C LYS A 21 -11.58 -1.21 4.45
N LYS A 22 -11.37 -1.10 5.77
CA LYS A 22 -11.17 0.19 6.45
C LYS A 22 -9.87 0.88 6.04
N ALA A 23 -8.84 0.13 5.66
CA ALA A 23 -7.59 0.69 5.14
C ALA A 23 -7.72 1.19 3.69
N LEU A 24 -8.71 0.69 2.93
CA LEU A 24 -9.05 1.20 1.60
C LEU A 24 -9.91 2.49 1.66
N ASP A 25 -10.59 2.73 2.79
CA ASP A 25 -11.45 3.91 2.97
C ASP A 25 -10.66 5.23 2.83
N GLY A 26 -11.12 6.08 1.91
CA GLY A 26 -10.46 7.33 1.56
C GLY A 26 -9.11 7.17 0.85
N LEU A 27 -8.78 5.97 0.35
CA LEU A 27 -7.61 5.75 -0.50
C LEU A 27 -7.82 6.37 -1.88
N GLU A 28 -6.81 7.07 -2.34
CA GLU A 28 -6.67 7.67 -3.66
C GLU A 28 -5.29 7.28 -4.21
N ILE A 29 -5.26 6.82 -5.45
CA ILE A 29 -4.06 6.38 -6.14
C ILE A 29 -3.96 7.17 -7.43
N THR A 30 -2.92 7.98 -7.57
CA THR A 30 -2.65 8.73 -8.79
C THR A 30 -1.49 8.07 -9.53
N ALA A 31 -1.71 7.71 -10.79
CA ALA A 31 -0.66 7.19 -11.67
C ALA A 31 -0.05 8.31 -12.49
N TYR A 32 1.27 8.40 -12.51
CA TYR A 32 2.04 9.33 -13.33
C TYR A 32 2.93 8.55 -14.29
N ASP A 33 2.86 8.85 -15.58
CA ASP A 33 3.82 8.39 -16.57
C ASP A 33 5.10 9.22 -16.46
N LEU A 34 6.21 8.53 -16.21
CA LEU A 34 7.54 9.08 -16.24
C LEU A 34 8.13 8.87 -17.63
N THR A 35 8.94 9.82 -18.07
CA THR A 35 9.72 9.67 -19.29
C THR A 35 11.18 9.95 -18.99
N VAL A 36 12.08 9.56 -19.90
CA VAL A 36 13.50 9.92 -19.78
C VAL A 36 13.69 11.44 -19.66
N GLN A 37 12.81 12.23 -20.28
CA GLN A 37 12.85 13.69 -20.27
C GLN A 37 12.16 14.32 -19.04
N ASP A 38 11.22 13.62 -18.41
CA ASP A 38 10.56 14.04 -17.17
C ASP A 38 10.39 12.84 -16.22
N SER A 39 11.46 12.50 -15.52
CA SER A 39 11.52 11.41 -14.54
C SER A 39 11.12 11.84 -13.12
N SER A 40 10.84 13.13 -12.90
CA SER A 40 10.63 13.69 -11.56
C SER A 40 9.18 14.06 -11.27
N LYS A 41 8.45 14.60 -12.26
CA LYS A 41 7.04 14.99 -12.09
C LYS A 41 6.15 13.95 -12.73
N GLY A 42 6.43 13.65 -13.99
CA GLY A 42 5.60 12.82 -14.84
C GLY A 42 4.27 13.47 -15.22
N PHE A 43 3.53 12.78 -16.08
CA PHE A 43 2.22 13.19 -16.55
C PHE A 43 1.12 12.35 -15.90
N ILE A 44 0.05 12.97 -15.42
CA ILE A 44 -1.05 12.22 -14.78
C ILE A 44 -1.73 11.35 -15.85
N LEU A 45 -1.72 10.04 -15.64
CA LEU A 45 -2.41 9.06 -16.49
C LEU A 45 -3.84 8.83 -16.03
N GLY A 46 -4.08 8.79 -14.73
CA GLY A 46 -5.37 8.43 -14.17
C GLY A 46 -5.36 8.44 -12.66
N VAL A 47 -6.56 8.39 -12.08
CA VAL A 47 -6.77 8.31 -10.63
C VAL A 47 -7.71 7.16 -10.32
N ALA A 48 -7.32 6.31 -9.36
CA ALA A 48 -8.22 5.36 -8.74
C ALA A 48 -8.64 5.84 -7.35
N ARG A 49 -9.94 5.75 -7.05
CA ARG A 49 -10.53 6.25 -5.79
C ARG A 49 -11.85 5.57 -5.49
N GLY A 50 -12.22 5.59 -4.21
CA GLY A 50 -13.50 5.12 -3.73
C GLY A 50 -13.58 3.59 -3.71
N VAL A 51 -14.02 3.06 -2.58
CA VAL A 51 -14.15 1.61 -2.35
C VAL A 51 -15.54 1.15 -2.81
N ALA A 52 -15.59 0.16 -3.70
CA ALA A 52 -16.80 -0.53 -4.10
C ALA A 52 -17.37 -1.33 -2.93
N ASP A 53 -18.59 -1.00 -2.50
CA ASP A 53 -19.31 -1.73 -1.45
C ASP A 53 -20.20 -2.84 -2.03
N SER A 54 -20.31 -2.91 -3.35
CA SER A 54 -21.16 -3.85 -4.07
C SER A 54 -20.43 -4.46 -5.27
N THR A 55 -20.98 -5.54 -5.81
CA THR A 55 -20.53 -6.15 -7.07
C THR A 55 -20.76 -5.25 -8.29
N THR A 56 -21.40 -4.09 -8.10
CA THR A 56 -21.66 -3.11 -9.15
C THR A 56 -20.93 -1.80 -8.89
N VAL A 57 -20.35 -1.24 -9.95
CA VAL A 57 -19.76 0.11 -10.05
C VAL A 57 -20.50 0.89 -11.13
N ASN A 58 -20.54 2.22 -11.01
CA ASN A 58 -21.17 3.08 -12.02
C ASN A 58 -20.12 3.67 -12.94
N ILE A 59 -20.45 3.74 -14.23
CA ILE A 59 -19.65 4.48 -15.20
C ILE A 59 -20.09 5.94 -15.16
N VAL A 60 -19.15 6.83 -14.87
CA VAL A 60 -19.36 8.27 -14.70
C VAL A 60 -18.41 9.06 -15.60
N GLY A 61 -18.57 10.39 -15.66
CA GLY A 61 -17.58 11.27 -16.27
C GLY A 61 -16.36 11.43 -15.36
N GLU A 62 -15.19 11.68 -15.96
CA GLU A 62 -13.99 12.02 -15.20
C GLU A 62 -14.15 13.39 -14.52
N THR A 63 -13.88 13.44 -13.22
CA THR A 63 -14.07 14.65 -12.39
C THR A 63 -12.76 15.34 -12.02
N ASN A 64 -11.61 14.70 -12.23
CA ASN A 64 -10.32 15.33 -12.01
C ASN A 64 -10.07 16.37 -13.12
N PRO A 65 -9.94 17.69 -12.79
CA PRO A 65 -9.77 18.74 -13.79
C PRO A 65 -8.41 18.70 -14.51
N ARG A 66 -7.46 17.90 -14.03
CA ARG A 66 -6.14 17.70 -14.67
C ARG A 66 -6.16 16.60 -15.74
N LEU A 67 -7.26 15.88 -15.87
CA LEU A 67 -7.45 14.79 -16.82
C LEU A 67 -8.48 15.19 -17.88
N ASP A 68 -8.48 14.49 -19.02
CA ASP A 68 -9.51 14.65 -20.05
C ASP A 68 -10.87 14.19 -19.51
N GLN A 69 -11.76 15.16 -19.26
CA GLN A 69 -13.09 14.97 -18.70
C GLN A 69 -14.07 14.28 -19.66
N SER A 70 -13.74 14.17 -20.95
CA SER A 70 -14.58 13.51 -21.95
C SER A 70 -14.52 11.98 -21.87
N ILE A 71 -13.51 11.43 -21.20
CA ILE A 71 -13.29 9.98 -21.13
C ILE A 71 -14.02 9.43 -19.90
N PRO A 72 -14.74 8.30 -20.02
CA PRO A 72 -15.47 7.71 -18.91
C PRO A 72 -14.53 7.26 -17.78
N ALA A 73 -15.05 7.29 -16.56
CA ALA A 73 -14.42 6.87 -15.32
C ALA A 73 -15.35 5.91 -14.56
N LEU A 74 -14.84 5.28 -13.50
CA LEU A 74 -15.67 4.58 -12.53
C LEU A 74 -15.91 5.50 -11.32
N ASP A 75 -17.12 5.48 -10.75
CA ASP A 75 -17.44 6.21 -9.53
C ASP A 75 -16.63 5.72 -8.33
N LYS A 76 -16.38 4.41 -8.31
CA LYS A 76 -15.57 3.68 -7.34
C LYS A 76 -14.69 2.71 -8.12
N SER A 77 -13.39 2.90 -8.05
CA SER A 77 -12.43 2.10 -8.84
C SER A 77 -11.45 1.30 -7.98
N ILE A 78 -11.69 1.24 -6.67
CA ILE A 78 -11.00 0.34 -5.74
C ILE A 78 -12.00 -0.72 -5.32
N ILE A 79 -11.73 -1.98 -5.64
CA ILE A 79 -12.66 -3.10 -5.46
C ILE A 79 -12.00 -4.10 -4.53
N GLN A 80 -12.64 -4.42 -3.40
CA GLN A 80 -12.16 -5.50 -2.55
C GLN A 80 -12.45 -6.84 -3.20
N ASP A 81 -11.44 -7.71 -3.29
CA ASP A 81 -11.55 -8.95 -4.02
C ASP A 81 -12.33 -9.99 -3.21
N VAL A 82 -13.15 -10.76 -3.92
CA VAL A 82 -13.87 -11.91 -3.36
C VAL A 82 -13.19 -13.18 -3.85
N ALA A 83 -12.93 -14.11 -2.94
CA ALA A 83 -12.44 -15.44 -3.28
C ALA A 83 -13.22 -16.51 -2.52
N THR A 84 -13.28 -17.69 -3.11
CA THR A 84 -13.73 -18.89 -2.41
C THR A 84 -12.54 -19.44 -1.62
N LEU A 85 -12.59 -19.29 -0.29
CA LEU A 85 -11.54 -19.76 0.60
C LEU A 85 -11.92 -21.12 1.20
N PRO A 86 -10.93 -22.00 1.47
CA PRO A 86 -11.18 -23.22 2.23
C PRO A 86 -11.70 -22.88 3.65
N GLU A 87 -12.40 -23.83 4.26
CA GLU A 87 -13.30 -23.69 5.42
C GLU A 87 -12.70 -22.98 6.68
N GLU A 88 -11.38 -22.97 6.82
CA GLU A 88 -10.71 -22.64 8.09
C GLU A 88 -10.19 -21.20 8.25
N ILE A 89 -10.42 -20.31 7.28
CA ILE A 89 -9.84 -18.95 7.30
C ILE A 89 -10.76 -17.92 8.00
N PHE A 90 -11.96 -18.30 8.45
CA PHE A 90 -12.89 -17.41 9.15
C PHE A 90 -13.14 -17.87 10.60
N PRO A 91 -12.64 -17.15 11.63
CA PRO A 91 -12.90 -17.51 13.02
C PRO A 91 -14.41 -17.47 13.32
N GLY A 92 -15.00 -18.62 13.68
CA GLY A 92 -16.42 -18.77 14.04
C GLY A 92 -17.34 -19.39 12.98
N SER A 93 -16.81 -19.80 11.82
CA SER A 93 -17.61 -20.50 10.80
C SER A 93 -17.94 -21.95 11.22
N THR A 94 -19.22 -22.33 11.14
CA THR A 94 -19.69 -23.74 11.23
C THR A 94 -20.02 -24.32 9.84
N ALA A 95 -19.61 -23.64 8.77
CA ALA A 95 -20.01 -23.98 7.41
C ALA A 95 -19.21 -25.16 6.87
N THR A 96 -19.88 -26.29 6.60
CA THR A 96 -19.28 -27.52 6.04
C THR A 96 -18.99 -27.44 4.53
N ALA A 97 -18.76 -26.25 3.99
CA ALA A 97 -18.54 -26.00 2.55
C ALA A 97 -17.70 -24.73 2.32
N PRO A 98 -16.99 -24.61 1.18
CA PRO A 98 -16.21 -23.41 0.85
C PRO A 98 -17.08 -22.15 0.89
N VAL A 99 -16.61 -21.14 1.61
CA VAL A 99 -17.32 -19.86 1.76
C VAL A 99 -16.69 -18.84 0.82
N SER A 100 -17.51 -18.24 -0.04
CA SER A 100 -17.08 -17.08 -0.82
C SER A 100 -17.23 -15.83 0.04
N GLY A 101 -16.15 -15.07 0.18
CA GLY A 101 -16.13 -13.88 1.00
C GLY A 101 -15.11 -12.86 0.50
N GLU A 102 -15.27 -11.62 0.95
CA GLU A 102 -14.24 -10.59 0.79
C GLU A 102 -12.93 -11.10 1.39
N THR A 103 -11.84 -10.84 0.68
CA THR A 103 -10.48 -11.18 1.11
C THR A 103 -9.74 -9.92 1.52
N SER A 104 -8.61 -10.07 2.19
CA SER A 104 -7.71 -8.95 2.49
C SER A 104 -6.84 -8.59 1.29
N VAL A 105 -7.44 -8.55 0.09
CA VAL A 105 -6.81 -8.15 -1.16
C VAL A 105 -7.80 -7.28 -1.92
N ALA A 106 -7.30 -6.32 -2.68
CA ALA A 106 -8.14 -5.46 -3.51
C ALA A 106 -7.51 -5.19 -4.86
N THR A 107 -8.35 -4.87 -5.83
CA THR A 107 -7.98 -4.46 -7.18
C THR A 107 -8.32 -2.98 -7.34
N ALA A 108 -7.30 -2.16 -7.62
CA ALA A 108 -7.50 -0.78 -8.03
C ALA A 108 -7.37 -0.65 -9.55
N VAL A 109 -8.39 -0.06 -10.17
CA VAL A 109 -8.50 0.14 -11.61
C VAL A 109 -8.19 1.59 -11.90
N VAL A 110 -7.04 1.85 -12.53
CA VAL A 110 -6.67 3.16 -13.03
C VAL A 110 -6.97 3.22 -14.52
N ILE A 111 -7.89 4.10 -14.90
CA ILE A 111 -8.25 4.30 -16.31
C ILE A 111 -7.26 5.29 -16.90
N VAL A 112 -6.42 4.81 -17.81
CA VAL A 112 -5.41 5.61 -18.50
C VAL A 112 -6.11 6.54 -19.48
N LYS A 113 -5.97 7.83 -19.22
CA LYS A 113 -6.40 8.91 -20.09
C LYS A 113 -5.24 9.20 -21.06
N PRO A 114 -5.41 9.01 -22.38
CA PRO A 114 -4.33 9.16 -23.33
C PRO A 114 -3.75 10.56 -23.28
N LEU A 115 -2.44 10.65 -23.10
CA LEU A 115 -1.69 11.87 -23.38
C LEU A 115 -1.53 11.94 -24.90
N ASN A 116 -2.04 13.00 -25.55
CA ASN A 116 -1.88 13.16 -26.98
C ASN A 116 -1.11 14.45 -27.31
N PRO A 117 0.10 14.34 -27.90
CA PRO A 117 0.86 13.10 -28.15
C PRO A 117 1.46 12.50 -26.87
N HIS A 118 1.64 11.17 -26.83
CA HIS A 118 2.27 10.50 -25.69
C HIS A 118 3.80 10.66 -25.77
N PRO A 119 4.47 11.27 -24.77
CA PRO A 119 5.89 11.59 -24.89
C PRO A 119 6.81 10.36 -24.80
N GLY A 120 6.38 9.27 -24.14
CA GLY A 120 7.19 8.09 -23.84
C GLY A 120 7.13 6.91 -24.84
N GLY A 121 6.39 7.03 -25.95
CA GLY A 121 6.14 5.88 -26.83
C GLY A 121 5.03 4.95 -26.31
N PRO A 122 4.99 3.66 -26.66
CA PRO A 122 3.89 2.76 -26.26
C PRO A 122 4.04 2.14 -24.86
N SER A 123 5.22 2.24 -24.24
CA SER A 123 5.48 1.77 -22.87
C SER A 123 5.11 2.84 -21.85
N LEU A 124 4.65 2.40 -20.68
CA LEU A 124 4.39 3.27 -19.53
C LEU A 124 5.37 2.93 -18.41
N ASP A 125 6.11 3.95 -17.96
CA ASP A 125 6.96 3.87 -16.77
C ASP A 125 6.25 4.62 -15.66
N VAL A 126 5.59 3.92 -14.75
CA VAL A 126 4.58 4.52 -13.89
C VAL A 126 5.10 4.69 -12.47
N ARG A 127 5.01 5.93 -11.98
CA ARG A 127 5.10 6.26 -10.56
C ARG A 127 3.69 6.35 -9.98
N PHE A 128 3.45 5.63 -8.89
CA PHE A 128 2.19 5.74 -8.16
C PHE A 128 2.35 6.68 -6.95
N GLU A 129 1.36 7.54 -6.74
CA GLU A 129 1.23 8.35 -5.53
C GLU A 129 -0.01 7.90 -4.78
N PHE A 130 0.18 7.51 -3.52
CA PHE A 130 -0.88 6.99 -2.67
C PHE A 130 -1.23 8.03 -1.61
N LYS A 131 -2.52 8.33 -1.47
CA LYS A 131 -3.06 9.16 -0.38
C LYS A 131 -4.19 8.43 0.29
N ARG A 132 -4.27 8.53 1.61
CA ARG A 132 -5.40 8.06 2.40
C ARG A 132 -5.94 9.22 3.23
N LYS A 133 -7.21 9.59 3.00
CA LYS A 133 -7.86 10.72 3.69
C LYS A 133 -7.05 12.02 3.57
N GLY A 134 -6.43 12.22 2.41
CA GLY A 134 -5.57 13.38 2.10
C GLY A 134 -4.13 13.29 2.63
N LEU A 135 -3.79 12.27 3.43
CA LEU A 135 -2.44 12.05 3.94
C LEU A 135 -1.66 11.14 2.99
N SER A 136 -0.42 11.52 2.66
CA SER A 136 0.43 10.68 1.81
C SER A 136 0.77 9.37 2.51
N ILE A 137 0.64 8.27 1.77
CA ILE A 137 1.26 7.00 2.10
C ILE A 137 2.57 6.98 1.31
N PRO A 138 3.72 7.06 1.99
CA PRO A 138 4.98 7.13 1.29
C PRO A 138 5.27 5.81 0.58
N ASP A 139 5.16 5.87 -0.74
CA ASP A 139 5.77 4.94 -1.65
C ASP A 139 6.12 5.72 -2.92
N THR A 140 7.32 5.49 -3.43
CA THR A 140 7.83 6.12 -4.65
C THR A 140 8.26 5.09 -5.67
N THR A 141 7.88 3.83 -5.48
CA THR A 141 8.21 2.75 -6.40
C THR A 141 7.76 3.15 -7.80
N VAL A 142 8.73 3.17 -8.70
CA VAL A 142 8.52 3.37 -10.13
C VAL A 142 8.51 2.00 -10.76
N GLU A 143 7.42 1.69 -11.45
CA GLU A 143 7.23 0.44 -12.16
C GLU A 143 7.49 0.69 -13.65
N TYR A 144 8.54 0.06 -14.18
CA TYR A 144 8.96 0.28 -15.56
C TYR A 144 8.29 -0.69 -16.52
N ASN A 145 7.88 -0.20 -17.69
CA ASN A 145 7.27 -0.99 -18.76
C ASN A 145 6.08 -1.85 -18.29
N ILE A 146 5.18 -1.28 -17.48
CA ILE A 146 4.07 -2.05 -16.93
C ILE A 146 3.13 -2.56 -18.04
N PRO A 147 2.56 -3.77 -17.90
CA PRO A 147 1.54 -4.22 -18.81
C PRO A 147 0.25 -3.45 -18.57
N THR A 148 -0.49 -3.16 -19.65
CA THR A 148 -1.80 -2.51 -19.61
C THR A 148 -2.86 -3.38 -20.27
N VAL A 149 -4.12 -3.21 -19.86
CA VAL A 149 -5.26 -3.95 -20.41
C VAL A 149 -6.13 -3.00 -21.24
N SER A 150 -6.49 -3.37 -22.47
CA SER A 150 -7.48 -2.63 -23.26
C SER A 150 -8.83 -3.32 -23.15
N GLN A 151 -9.80 -2.67 -22.50
CA GLN A 151 -11.11 -3.25 -22.20
C GLN A 151 -12.16 -2.15 -22.05
N ASP A 152 -13.38 -2.41 -22.51
CA ASP A 152 -14.51 -1.51 -22.25
C ASP A 152 -14.92 -1.54 -20.78
N LEU A 153 -15.25 -0.37 -20.23
CA LEU A 153 -15.73 -0.29 -18.86
C LEU A 153 -17.07 -1.02 -18.75
N VAL A 154 -17.17 -1.87 -17.75
CA VAL A 154 -18.38 -2.60 -17.38
C VAL A 154 -18.79 -2.26 -15.95
N THR A 155 -20.08 -2.38 -15.67
CA THR A 155 -20.62 -2.09 -14.33
C THR A 155 -20.39 -3.23 -13.35
N ASP A 156 -20.14 -4.45 -13.82
CA ASP A 156 -19.80 -5.59 -12.97
C ASP A 156 -18.35 -5.45 -12.47
N SER A 157 -18.19 -5.21 -11.16
CA SER A 157 -16.87 -5.00 -10.56
C SER A 157 -16.01 -6.27 -10.53
N SER A 158 -16.64 -7.45 -10.56
CA SER A 158 -15.91 -8.73 -10.58
C SER A 158 -15.11 -8.94 -11.86
N ALA A 159 -15.50 -8.29 -12.95
CA ALA A 159 -14.82 -8.35 -14.24
C ALA A 159 -13.39 -7.77 -14.19
N TYR A 160 -13.07 -6.93 -13.20
CA TYR A 160 -11.75 -6.30 -13.09
C TYR A 160 -10.75 -7.14 -12.27
N ALA A 161 -11.24 -7.93 -11.31
CA ALA A 161 -10.38 -8.69 -10.39
C ALA A 161 -9.56 -9.80 -11.07
N GLY A 162 -10.06 -10.32 -12.20
CA GLY A 162 -9.42 -11.36 -13.01
C GLY A 162 -8.52 -10.84 -14.14
N LEU A 163 -8.34 -9.53 -14.27
CA LEU A 163 -7.51 -8.95 -15.33
C LEU A 163 -6.01 -9.11 -15.05
N PRO A 164 -5.16 -9.16 -16.09
CA PRO A 164 -3.71 -9.15 -15.92
C PRO A 164 -3.25 -8.00 -15.03
N ILE A 165 -2.44 -8.32 -14.02
CA ILE A 165 -1.94 -7.37 -13.03
C ILE A 165 -0.81 -6.54 -13.65
N SER A 166 -0.87 -5.22 -13.47
CA SER A 166 0.16 -4.27 -13.88
C SER A 166 1.25 -4.13 -12.83
N ALA A 167 0.89 -4.04 -11.55
CA ALA A 167 1.82 -3.95 -10.43
C ALA A 167 1.15 -4.35 -9.10
N TYR A 168 1.97 -4.60 -8.08
CA TYR A 168 1.55 -4.89 -6.72
C TYR A 168 1.90 -3.73 -5.79
N PHE A 169 1.02 -3.44 -4.82
CA PHE A 169 1.30 -2.47 -3.78
C PHE A 169 0.94 -3.00 -2.40
N SER A 170 1.91 -2.91 -1.49
CA SER A 170 1.74 -3.27 -0.08
C SER A 170 1.21 -2.07 0.71
N LEU A 171 -0.06 -2.15 1.10
CA LEU A 171 -0.80 -1.10 1.79
C LEU A 171 -0.75 -1.29 3.32
N PRO A 172 -0.24 -0.31 4.09
CA PRO A 172 -0.31 -0.36 5.54
C PRO A 172 -1.77 -0.42 6.00
N VAL A 173 -2.09 -1.39 6.87
CA VAL A 173 -3.46 -1.59 7.38
C VAL A 173 -3.84 -0.62 8.49
N ASP A 174 -2.86 0.06 9.07
CA ASP A 174 -3.10 1.09 10.08
C ASP A 174 -3.81 2.29 9.46
N LEU A 175 -4.85 2.78 10.14
CA LEU A 175 -5.90 3.64 9.56
C LEU A 175 -5.44 5.04 9.15
N MET A 176 -4.19 5.40 9.39
CA MET A 176 -3.66 6.73 9.11
C MET A 176 -2.51 6.62 8.11
N GLY A 177 -2.59 7.38 7.01
CA GLY A 177 -1.37 7.86 6.35
C GLY A 177 -0.59 8.72 7.35
N LEU A 178 0.60 9.20 6.99
CA LEU A 178 1.41 9.98 7.93
C LEU A 178 0.66 11.21 8.43
N ALA A 179 0.36 11.26 9.73
CA ALA A 179 -0.06 12.49 10.37
C ALA A 179 1.09 13.50 10.29
N SER A 180 0.80 14.80 10.28
CA SER A 180 1.85 15.84 10.25
C SER A 180 2.86 15.75 11.41
N ASN A 181 2.52 14.98 12.45
CA ASN A 181 3.30 14.81 13.67
C ASN A 181 3.95 13.41 13.77
N THR A 182 4.02 12.66 12.67
CA THR A 182 4.76 11.41 12.62
C THR A 182 6.15 11.68 12.04
N PRO A 183 7.25 11.30 12.72
CA PRO A 183 8.59 11.52 12.20
C PRO A 183 8.80 10.65 10.96
N PHE A 184 8.80 11.30 9.79
CA PHE A 184 9.04 10.64 8.52
C PHE A 184 9.48 11.66 7.47
N ILE A 185 10.42 11.26 6.64
CA ILE A 185 10.86 12.04 5.48
C ILE A 185 10.86 11.13 4.27
N GLN A 186 10.08 11.52 3.26
CA GLN A 186 10.16 10.90 1.95
C GLN A 186 11.44 11.39 1.29
N LEU A 187 12.37 10.47 1.03
CA LEU A 187 13.58 10.78 0.28
C LEU A 187 13.23 10.92 -1.20
N ASP A 188 13.74 11.96 -1.85
CA ASP A 188 13.60 12.10 -3.29
C ASP A 188 14.49 11.05 -3.99
N PRO A 189 13.96 10.26 -4.94
CA PRO A 189 14.73 9.21 -5.60
C PRO A 189 15.90 9.75 -6.43
N ASN A 190 15.89 11.02 -6.81
CA ASN A 190 16.99 11.69 -7.52
C ASN A 190 18.03 12.30 -6.57
N GLY A 191 17.92 12.03 -5.27
CA GLY A 191 18.85 12.53 -4.25
C GLY A 191 18.70 14.01 -3.96
N ILE A 192 17.55 14.62 -4.30
CA ILE A 192 17.24 15.99 -3.89
C ILE A 192 17.06 15.98 -2.36
N PRO A 193 17.82 16.81 -1.61
CA PRO A 193 17.70 16.84 -0.17
C PRO A 193 16.31 17.34 0.25
N PRO A 194 15.74 16.79 1.33
CA PRO A 194 14.47 17.27 1.86
C PRO A 194 14.58 18.73 2.33
N LEU A 195 13.45 19.41 2.43
CA LEU A 195 13.43 20.74 3.01
C LEU A 195 13.97 20.69 4.44
N PHE A 196 14.89 21.60 4.77
CA PHE A 196 15.51 21.63 6.09
C PHE A 196 14.49 21.73 7.23
N SER A 197 13.39 22.46 7.03
CA SER A 197 12.31 22.57 8.01
C SER A 197 11.58 21.25 8.26
N GLN A 198 11.41 20.41 7.23
CA GLN A 198 10.83 19.07 7.38
C GLN A 198 11.79 18.14 8.13
N LEU A 199 13.09 18.25 7.82
CA LEU A 199 14.13 17.49 8.50
C LEU A 199 14.21 17.87 9.98
N GLN A 200 14.24 19.15 10.30
CA GLN A 200 14.26 19.66 11.68
C GLN A 200 13.03 19.17 12.46
N ASN A 201 11.82 19.36 11.92
CA ASN A 201 10.60 18.92 12.59
C ASN A 201 10.58 17.40 12.85
N SER A 202 11.06 16.59 11.89
CA SER A 202 11.14 15.13 12.08
C SER A 202 12.15 14.73 13.16
N ILE A 203 13.28 15.45 13.26
CA ILE A 203 14.27 15.26 14.33
C ILE A 203 13.66 15.61 15.68
N ASP A 204 12.98 16.74 15.78
CA ASP A 204 12.35 17.21 17.02
C ASP A 204 11.29 16.23 17.53
N LEU A 205 10.49 15.65 16.63
CA LEU A 205 9.51 14.63 16.97
C LEU A 205 10.16 13.37 17.57
N ILE A 206 11.31 12.92 17.06
CA ILE A 206 12.05 11.77 17.62
C ILE A 206 12.66 12.14 18.97
N LEU A 207 13.32 13.29 19.07
CA LEU A 207 13.91 13.74 20.32
C LEU A 207 12.86 13.89 21.43
N ALA A 208 11.64 14.32 21.09
CA ALA A 208 10.51 14.38 22.02
C ALA A 208 10.01 12.98 22.44
N GLN A 209 10.07 11.98 21.56
CA GLN A 209 9.71 10.59 21.90
C GLN A 209 10.75 9.93 22.82
N ASP A 210 12.04 10.10 22.55
CA ASP A 210 13.15 9.51 23.33
C ASP A 210 13.39 10.21 24.67
N HIS A 211 12.97 11.47 24.80
CA HIS A 211 13.08 12.27 26.02
C HIS A 211 11.73 12.87 26.42
N PRO A 212 10.77 12.05 26.90
CA PRO A 212 9.39 12.49 27.13
C PRO A 212 9.21 13.33 28.41
N THR A 213 10.24 13.58 29.20
CA THR A 213 10.10 14.20 30.52
C THR A 213 9.98 15.72 30.44
N ALA A 214 8.92 16.24 31.06
CA ALA A 214 8.64 17.67 31.21
C ALA A 214 9.75 18.48 31.92
N ASP A 215 10.71 17.79 32.56
CA ASP A 215 11.79 18.40 33.33
C ASP A 215 12.97 18.88 32.48
N LEU A 216 13.10 18.42 31.22
CA LEU A 216 14.18 18.82 30.31
C LEU A 216 13.67 19.12 28.88
N PRO A 217 12.70 20.04 28.71
CA PRO A 217 12.09 20.32 27.41
C PRO A 217 13.10 20.86 26.37
N GLN A 218 14.22 21.42 26.83
CA GLN A 218 15.33 21.87 25.97
C GLN A 218 16.04 20.74 25.24
N LYS A 219 15.92 19.48 25.68
CA LYS A 219 16.56 18.33 25.01
C LYS A 219 15.71 17.68 23.92
N SER A 220 14.43 18.07 23.85
CA SER A 220 13.42 17.55 22.92
C SER A 220 13.33 18.33 21.61
N LEU A 221 13.99 19.49 21.50
CA LEU A 221 14.12 20.27 20.27
C LEU A 221 15.59 20.39 19.89
N LEU A 222 15.93 20.21 18.62
CA LEU A 222 17.31 20.22 18.13
C LEU A 222 18.01 21.55 18.44
N GLU A 223 17.32 22.68 18.23
CA GLU A 223 17.87 24.02 18.45
C GLU A 223 18.03 24.41 19.92
N ALA A 224 17.31 23.75 20.83
CA ALA A 224 17.32 24.09 22.25
C ALA A 224 18.41 23.33 23.03
N ARG A 225 19.17 22.44 22.37
CA ARG A 225 20.20 21.62 23.02
C ARG A 225 21.47 22.42 23.28
N ASP A 226 22.00 22.29 24.51
CA ASP A 226 23.30 22.85 24.89
C ASP A 226 24.49 22.19 24.17
N SER A 227 24.29 21.03 23.56
CA SER A 227 25.33 20.30 22.83
C SER A 227 24.75 19.67 21.56
N PRO A 228 25.44 19.80 20.42
CA PRO A 228 25.03 19.15 19.18
C PRO A 228 24.90 17.64 19.33
N LEU A 229 24.05 17.03 18.50
CA LEU A 229 24.03 15.57 18.36
C LEU A 229 25.39 15.08 17.85
N THR A 230 25.89 14.02 18.47
CA THR A 230 27.05 13.28 17.97
C THR A 230 26.71 12.55 16.67
N ALA A 231 27.72 12.17 15.89
CA ALA A 231 27.50 11.41 14.65
C ALA A 231 26.69 10.11 14.87
N ALA A 232 26.95 9.39 15.96
CA ALA A 232 26.20 8.18 16.32
C ALA A 232 24.73 8.49 16.65
N GLN A 233 24.46 9.58 17.37
CA GLN A 233 23.09 10.01 17.65
C GLN A 233 22.35 10.45 16.39
N CYS A 234 23.02 11.17 15.48
CA CYS A 234 22.43 11.52 14.19
C CYS A 234 22.05 10.28 13.37
N LEU A 235 22.89 9.23 13.38
CA LEU A 235 22.59 7.97 12.69
C LEU A 235 21.37 7.26 13.30
N GLN A 236 21.25 7.27 14.63
CA GLN A 236 20.09 6.70 15.33
C GLN A 236 18.82 7.47 14.95
N VAL A 237 18.82 8.80 15.07
CA VAL A 237 17.67 9.63 14.69
C VAL A 237 17.30 9.42 13.22
N ALA A 238 18.27 9.44 12.30
CA ALA A 238 18.01 9.20 10.89
C ALA A 238 17.39 7.81 10.64
N SER A 239 17.85 6.78 11.37
CA SER A 239 17.30 5.43 11.27
C SER A 239 15.85 5.36 11.72
N GLU A 240 15.47 6.11 12.76
CA GLU A 240 14.09 6.16 13.25
C GLU A 240 13.15 6.94 12.32
N ILE A 241 13.64 7.98 11.64
CA ILE A 241 12.89 8.68 10.57
C ILE A 241 12.59 7.71 9.42
N ILE A 242 13.59 6.95 8.97
CA ILE A 242 13.48 6.06 7.79
C ILE A 242 12.68 4.80 8.13
N TRP A 243 13.02 4.14 9.24
CA TRP A 243 12.43 2.86 9.67
C TRP A 243 11.29 3.05 10.67
N ASN A 244 10.41 4.00 10.39
CA ASN A 244 9.26 4.27 11.24
C ASN A 244 8.34 3.03 11.29
N ARG A 245 8.20 2.42 12.46
CA ARG A 245 7.42 1.18 12.65
C ARG A 245 5.91 1.34 12.51
N SER A 246 5.39 2.56 12.55
CA SER A 246 4.00 2.84 12.17
C SER A 246 3.77 2.71 10.66
N LEU A 247 4.81 2.88 9.84
CA LEU A 247 4.75 2.65 8.39
C LEU A 247 5.21 1.25 7.99
N TYR A 248 6.29 0.80 8.62
CA TYR A 248 6.91 -0.50 8.37
C TYR A 248 6.81 -1.36 9.64
N PRO A 249 5.61 -1.86 9.97
CA PRO A 249 5.42 -2.68 11.15
C PRO A 249 6.33 -3.91 11.11
N ILE A 250 6.57 -4.47 12.29
CA ILE A 250 7.38 -5.69 12.40
C ILE A 250 6.69 -6.78 11.55
N PRO A 251 7.42 -7.47 10.65
CA PRO A 251 6.85 -8.58 9.90
C PRO A 251 6.25 -9.61 10.87
N VAL A 252 4.95 -9.86 10.74
CA VAL A 252 4.27 -10.90 11.51
C VAL A 252 4.14 -12.11 10.60
N PRO A 253 4.76 -13.26 10.95
CA PRO A 253 4.59 -14.49 10.21
C PRO A 253 3.11 -14.84 10.04
N ALA A 254 2.73 -15.31 8.85
CA ALA A 254 1.36 -15.75 8.59
C ALA A 254 0.96 -16.99 9.42
N SER A 255 1.96 -17.73 9.90
CA SER A 255 1.84 -19.00 10.61
C SER A 255 2.83 -19.04 11.76
N ASP A 256 2.66 -19.96 12.71
CA ASP A 256 3.62 -20.14 13.79
C ASP A 256 5.04 -20.37 13.23
N ILE A 257 5.97 -19.51 13.64
CA ILE A 257 7.36 -19.54 13.17
C ILE A 257 8.06 -20.87 13.47
N HIS A 258 7.70 -21.55 14.56
CA HIS A 258 8.21 -22.87 14.87
C HIS A 258 7.77 -23.89 13.82
N LEU A 259 6.57 -23.76 13.27
CA LEU A 259 6.05 -24.66 12.24
C LEU A 259 6.66 -24.37 10.87
N MET A 260 6.93 -23.09 10.56
CA MET A 260 7.55 -22.70 9.29
C MET A 260 8.99 -23.22 9.13
N TYR A 261 9.73 -23.32 10.24
CA TYR A 261 11.17 -23.65 10.23
C TYR A 261 11.50 -25.02 10.85
N THR A 262 10.51 -25.81 11.29
CA THR A 262 10.73 -27.16 11.82
C THR A 262 10.18 -28.19 10.83
N THR A 263 11.06 -29.06 10.33
CA THR A 263 10.63 -30.26 9.59
C THR A 263 9.78 -31.12 10.50
N ARG A 264 8.48 -31.22 10.20
CA ARG A 264 7.61 -32.15 10.91
C ARG A 264 8.04 -33.57 10.56
N VAL A 265 8.14 -34.43 11.56
CA VAL A 265 8.45 -35.85 11.38
C VAL A 265 7.34 -36.71 11.97
N ASP A 266 7.13 -37.90 11.42
CA ASP A 266 6.26 -38.90 12.02
C ASP A 266 6.87 -39.47 13.31
N THR A 267 6.17 -40.38 13.98
CA THR A 267 6.66 -41.04 15.21
C THR A 267 7.95 -41.85 15.01
N ASN A 268 8.36 -42.10 13.76
CA ASN A 268 9.56 -42.84 13.39
C ASN A 268 10.69 -41.90 12.93
N GLY A 269 10.52 -40.58 13.00
CA GLY A 269 11.51 -39.60 12.58
C GLY A 269 11.57 -39.37 11.06
N VAL A 270 10.59 -39.85 10.30
CA VAL A 270 10.51 -39.64 8.85
C VAL A 270 9.86 -38.28 8.58
N PRO A 271 10.48 -37.40 7.77
CA PRO A 271 9.85 -36.14 7.38
C PRO A 271 8.46 -36.34 6.80
N LEU A 272 7.47 -35.69 7.41
CA LEU A 272 6.14 -35.57 6.85
C LEU A 272 6.24 -34.65 5.63
N ALA A 273 5.51 -34.99 4.56
CA ALA A 273 5.37 -34.09 3.43
C ALA A 273 4.83 -32.74 3.95
N VAL A 274 5.34 -31.63 3.39
CA VAL A 274 4.73 -30.32 3.58
C VAL A 274 3.34 -30.41 2.98
N ASP A 275 2.35 -30.74 3.79
CA ASP A 275 0.96 -30.73 3.34
C ASP A 275 0.59 -29.25 3.16
N PRO A 276 0.20 -28.83 1.94
CA PRO A 276 -0.13 -27.45 1.63
C PRO A 276 -1.34 -26.93 2.44
N ASN A 277 -2.00 -27.77 3.23
CA ASN A 277 -3.11 -27.40 4.11
C ASN A 277 -2.72 -27.26 5.60
N ILE A 278 -1.45 -27.50 5.98
CA ILE A 278 -0.99 -27.38 7.38
C ILE A 278 -0.58 -25.93 7.70
N ASP A 279 -1.52 -25.00 7.55
CA ASP A 279 -1.57 -23.76 8.34
C ASP A 279 -2.62 -23.85 9.45
N GLN A 280 -3.26 -25.01 9.59
CA GLN A 280 -4.28 -25.28 10.60
C GLN A 280 -3.63 -25.85 11.87
N CYS A 281 -2.97 -24.99 12.64
CA CYS A 281 -2.70 -25.22 14.06
C CYS A 281 -3.65 -24.30 14.84
N THR A 282 -4.64 -24.76 15.61
CA THR A 282 -4.71 -25.97 16.45
C THR A 282 -6.17 -26.41 16.68
N LYS A 283 -6.47 -27.70 16.50
CA LYS A 283 -7.49 -28.44 17.26
C LYS A 283 -6.87 -29.75 17.75
N ALA A 284 -6.60 -29.84 19.05
CA ALA A 284 -6.87 -31.00 19.90
C ALA A 284 -6.36 -30.77 21.34
N ALA A 285 -7.29 -30.96 22.29
CA ALA A 285 -7.18 -30.99 23.76
C ALA A 285 -7.13 -29.63 24.50
#